data_AF-A0A2S6A908-F1
#
_entry.id   AF-A0A2S6A908-F1
#
_cell.length_a   1.000
_cell.length_b   1.000
_cell.length_c   1.000
_cell.angle_alpha   90.00
_cell.angle_beta   90.00
_cell.angle_gamma   90.00
#
_symmetry.space_group_name_H-M   'P 1'
#
loop_
_entity.id
_entity.type
_entity.pdbx_description
1 polymer ?
#
loop_
_entity_poly.entity_id
_entity_poly.type
_entity_poly.pdbx_seq_one_letter_code
_entity_poly.pdbx_strand_id
1 'polypeptide(L)'
;MIRSKRFRSTGRCAVGFVSAAAATILMVAPAGAVPAPGSGSGSPTAAPGPEVELNAYCDDHGGSAHLANGRTVYCTQVEGTDAYVWSYSRGPLNHDPNTRGYTCDDNGCHFPDGSAVPGYQRCGILCGEPPTSGDIQSGLADCFNAGTPFEECERRMR
;
A
#
# COMPACT_ATOMS: atom_id res chain seq x y z
N MET A 1 46.85 11.43 20.56
CA MET A 1 46.38 10.72 21.76
C MET A 1 46.10 9.27 21.40
N ILE A 2 46.78 8.38 22.12
CA ILE A 2 46.84 6.93 21.96
C ILE A 2 45.68 6.31 22.76
N ARG A 3 44.90 5.36 22.19
CA ARG A 3 44.81 3.96 22.67
C ARG A 3 43.72 3.16 21.95
N SER A 4 44.19 2.16 21.22
CA SER A 4 43.47 0.92 20.91
C SER A 4 43.07 0.19 22.18
N LYS A 5 41.95 -0.54 22.16
CA LYS A 5 41.76 -1.75 22.98
C LYS A 5 40.96 -2.80 22.19
N ARG A 6 41.68 -3.72 21.54
CA ARG A 6 41.20 -5.09 21.36
C ARG A 6 41.35 -5.79 22.71
N PHE A 7 40.34 -6.54 23.12
CA PHE A 7 40.50 -7.57 24.14
C PHE A 7 39.94 -8.89 23.61
N ARG A 8 40.87 -9.79 23.27
CA ARG A 8 40.63 -11.24 23.22
C ARG A 8 40.56 -11.76 24.65
N SER A 9 39.81 -12.83 24.88
CA SER A 9 40.31 -14.11 25.42
C SER A 9 39.14 -14.88 26.04
N THR A 10 38.73 -16.02 25.47
CA THR A 10 39.12 -17.39 25.85
C THR A 10 38.98 -17.76 27.33
N GLY A 11 38.17 -18.78 27.57
CA GLY A 11 38.14 -19.62 28.78
C GLY A 11 36.76 -20.24 28.96
N ARG A 12 36.58 -21.49 29.36
CA ARG A 12 37.46 -22.62 29.62
C ARG A 12 36.53 -23.82 29.84
N CYS A 13 37.04 -25.01 29.54
CA CYS A 13 36.43 -26.32 29.81
C CYS A 13 35.95 -26.48 31.26
N ALA A 14 34.85 -27.21 31.46
CA ALA A 14 34.60 -27.97 32.68
C ALA A 14 33.73 -29.20 32.39
N VAL A 15 34.16 -30.33 32.95
CA VAL A 15 33.71 -31.71 32.77
C VAL A 15 32.99 -32.18 34.04
N GLY A 16 32.02 -33.10 33.90
CA GLY A 16 31.50 -34.01 34.96
C GLY A 16 30.18 -33.54 35.59
N PHE A 17 29.16 -34.37 35.87
CA PHE A 17 29.17 -35.76 36.33
C PHE A 17 27.88 -36.52 35.95
N VAL A 18 27.99 -37.85 36.09
CA VAL A 18 27.05 -38.95 35.77
C VAL A 18 25.93 -39.10 36.82
N SER A 19 24.71 -39.44 36.41
CA SER A 19 23.87 -40.47 37.09
C SER A 19 22.69 -40.92 36.22
N ALA A 20 22.49 -42.24 36.25
CA ALA A 20 21.60 -43.04 35.42
C ALA A 20 20.20 -43.22 36.04
N ALA A 21 19.18 -43.39 35.20
CA ALA A 21 18.06 -44.32 35.44
C ALA A 21 17.26 -44.52 34.15
N ALA A 22 16.85 -45.77 33.95
CA ALA A 22 16.32 -46.36 32.73
C ALA A 22 14.85 -45.98 32.42
N ALA A 23 14.50 -45.97 31.13
CA ALA A 23 13.24 -46.53 30.61
C ALA A 23 13.29 -46.61 29.08
N THR A 24 13.18 -47.83 28.56
CA THR A 24 13.14 -48.24 27.15
C THR A 24 11.81 -47.90 26.47
N ILE A 25 11.84 -47.30 25.28
CA ILE A 25 10.80 -47.48 24.24
C ILE A 25 11.48 -47.56 22.85
N LEU A 26 11.21 -48.65 22.13
CA LEU A 26 11.59 -48.94 20.75
C LEU A 26 11.01 -47.90 19.75
N MET A 27 11.71 -47.65 18.64
CA MET A 27 11.31 -48.03 17.26
C MET A 27 12.00 -47.18 16.16
N VAL A 28 12.68 -47.90 15.24
CA VAL A 28 12.85 -47.66 13.78
C VAL A 28 13.60 -46.41 13.28
N ALA A 29 14.68 -46.64 12.54
CA ALA A 29 15.26 -45.76 11.51
C ALA A 29 15.25 -46.53 10.16
N PRO A 30 15.52 -45.95 8.96
CA PRO A 30 15.96 -44.58 8.64
C PRO A 30 15.24 -43.94 7.41
N ALA A 31 15.25 -42.61 7.28
CA ALA A 31 15.28 -41.92 5.97
C ALA A 31 15.50 -40.41 6.18
N GLY A 32 16.52 -39.87 5.52
CA GLY A 32 16.89 -38.47 5.61
C GLY A 32 15.88 -37.54 4.95
N ALA A 33 15.70 -36.37 5.55
CA ALA A 33 15.35 -35.14 4.86
C ALA A 33 15.86 -33.99 5.73
N VAL A 34 16.89 -33.31 5.25
CA VAL A 34 17.38 -32.06 5.81
C VAL A 34 16.34 -31.00 5.44
N PRO A 35 15.64 -30.34 6.38
CA PRO A 35 14.91 -29.14 6.02
C PRO A 35 15.96 -28.05 5.72
N ALA A 36 16.12 -27.72 4.44
CA ALA A 36 16.85 -26.55 4.02
C ALA A 36 16.23 -25.32 4.72
N PRO A 37 17.02 -24.43 5.35
CA PRO A 37 16.51 -23.12 5.72
C PRO A 37 16.25 -22.36 4.42
N GLY A 38 14.97 -22.33 4.03
CA GLY A 38 14.49 -21.48 2.95
C GLY A 38 14.84 -20.03 3.30
N SER A 39 15.86 -19.51 2.63
CA SER A 39 16.16 -18.08 2.61
C SER A 39 15.07 -17.40 1.78
N GLY A 40 13.92 -17.17 2.41
CA GLY A 40 12.92 -16.24 1.91
C GLY A 40 13.52 -14.84 2.01
N SER A 41 14.11 -14.35 0.92
CA SER A 41 14.31 -12.91 0.73
C SER A 41 12.94 -12.28 0.53
N GLY A 42 12.21 -12.09 1.64
CA GLY A 42 11.15 -11.11 1.68
C GLY A 42 11.82 -9.76 1.43
N SER A 43 11.61 -9.21 0.24
CA SER A 43 11.93 -7.80 0.00
C SER A 43 11.23 -7.02 1.11
N PRO A 44 11.91 -6.11 1.83
CA PRO A 44 11.21 -5.28 2.79
C PRO A 44 10.12 -4.55 2.03
N THR A 45 8.86 -4.78 2.40
CA THR A 45 7.77 -3.88 2.05
C THR A 45 8.27 -2.50 2.42
N ALA A 46 8.44 -1.62 1.42
CA ALA A 46 8.83 -0.24 1.66
C ALA A 46 7.92 0.29 2.77
N ALA A 47 8.51 0.96 3.76
CA ALA A 47 7.73 1.58 4.82
C ALA A 47 6.59 2.37 4.16
N PRO A 48 5.35 2.30 4.69
CA PRO A 48 4.25 3.06 4.12
C PRO A 48 4.71 4.50 3.98
N GLY A 49 4.52 5.09 2.80
CA GLY A 49 4.72 6.52 2.61
C GLY A 49 3.87 7.33 3.61
N PRO A 50 4.04 8.66 3.67
CA PRO A 50 3.24 9.49 4.58
C PRO A 50 1.73 9.26 4.35
N GLU A 51 0.94 9.40 5.41
CA GLU A 51 -0.51 9.49 5.27
C GLU A 51 -0.88 10.86 4.70
N VAL A 52 -1.70 10.88 3.65
CA VAL A 52 -2.12 12.10 2.94
C VAL A 52 -3.62 12.08 2.66
N GLU A 53 -4.17 13.25 2.32
CA GLU A 53 -5.56 13.39 1.89
C GLU A 53 -5.65 13.29 0.36
N LEU A 54 -6.65 12.57 -0.14
CA LEU A 54 -6.91 12.44 -1.57
C LEU A 54 -7.28 13.81 -2.16
N ASN A 55 -6.83 14.10 -3.38
CA ASN A 55 -6.99 15.37 -4.09
C ASN A 55 -6.21 16.56 -3.50
N ALA A 56 -5.59 16.44 -2.32
CA ALA A 56 -4.76 17.52 -1.79
C ALA A 56 -3.57 17.79 -2.72
N TYR A 57 -3.22 19.07 -2.86
CA TYR A 57 -2.04 19.48 -3.62
C TYR A 57 -0.76 18.93 -2.98
N CYS A 58 0.24 18.66 -3.82
CA CYS A 58 1.50 18.06 -3.40
C CYS A 58 2.68 18.61 -4.19
N ASP A 59 3.85 18.68 -3.53
CA ASP A 59 5.10 19.16 -4.14
C ASP A 59 6.06 17.99 -4.49
N ASP A 60 5.79 16.78 -4.00
CA ASP A 60 6.64 15.61 -4.21
C ASP A 60 6.32 14.95 -5.57
N HIS A 61 6.70 15.60 -6.67
CA HIS A 61 6.30 15.20 -8.02
C HIS A 61 6.66 13.72 -8.32
N GLY A 62 5.65 12.90 -8.59
CA GLY A 62 5.82 11.45 -8.83
C GLY A 62 6.03 10.62 -7.56
N GLY A 63 5.97 11.25 -6.38
CA GLY A 63 5.98 10.61 -5.08
C GLY A 63 4.79 9.68 -4.86
N SER A 64 4.92 8.81 -3.86
CA SER A 64 3.86 7.87 -3.45
C SER A 64 3.59 7.98 -1.97
N ALA A 65 2.32 7.94 -1.61
CA ALA A 65 1.81 8.06 -0.24
C ALA A 65 0.64 7.10 -0.02
N HIS A 66 0.04 7.11 1.16
CA HIS A 66 -1.15 6.32 1.46
C HIS A 66 -2.27 7.19 2.05
N LEU A 67 -3.51 6.78 1.81
CA LEU A 67 -4.66 7.36 2.48
C LEU A 67 -4.92 6.68 3.83
N ALA A 68 -5.77 7.27 4.67
CA ALA A 68 -6.20 6.69 5.95
C ALA A 68 -6.82 5.27 5.80
N ASN A 69 -7.39 4.95 4.63
CA ASN A 69 -7.92 3.61 4.32
C ASN A 69 -6.85 2.60 3.83
N GLY A 70 -5.57 2.99 3.86
CA GLY A 70 -4.43 2.16 3.44
C GLY A 70 -4.19 2.10 1.93
N ARG A 71 -5.01 2.76 1.10
CA ARG A 71 -4.81 2.78 -0.36
C ARG A 71 -3.63 3.65 -0.73
N THR A 72 -2.81 3.17 -1.67
CA THR A 72 -1.72 3.95 -2.26
C THR A 72 -2.25 5.02 -3.19
N VAL A 73 -1.64 6.20 -3.13
CA VAL A 73 -1.86 7.33 -4.03
C VAL A 73 -0.52 7.89 -4.50
N TYR A 74 -0.57 8.69 -5.56
CA TYR A 74 0.59 9.24 -6.26
C TYR A 74 0.42 10.74 -6.47
N CYS A 75 1.52 11.48 -6.33
CA CYS A 75 1.52 12.91 -6.57
C CYS A 75 1.62 13.15 -8.08
N THR A 76 0.48 13.44 -8.69
CA THR A 76 0.26 13.36 -10.13
C THR A 76 -0.07 14.72 -10.70
N GLN A 77 0.53 15.03 -11.85
CA GLN A 77 0.33 16.31 -12.53
C GLN A 77 -1.10 16.42 -13.08
N VAL A 78 -1.68 17.62 -12.98
CA VAL A 78 -2.87 17.98 -13.75
C VAL A 78 -2.44 18.48 -15.14
N GLU A 79 -2.99 17.90 -16.20
CA GLU A 79 -2.67 18.28 -17.57
C GLU A 79 -2.95 19.75 -17.84
N GLY A 80 -2.01 20.41 -18.53
CA GLY A 80 -2.14 21.82 -18.89
C GLY A 80 -1.91 22.81 -17.73
N THR A 81 -1.46 22.34 -16.55
CA THR A 81 -1.10 23.19 -15.42
C THR A 81 0.25 22.78 -14.80
N ASP A 82 0.73 23.57 -13.84
CA ASP A 82 1.86 23.27 -12.96
C ASP A 82 1.44 22.62 -11.63
N ALA A 83 0.15 22.32 -11.46
CA ALA A 83 -0.37 21.73 -10.23
C ALA A 83 -0.20 20.21 -10.20
N TYR A 84 0.10 19.69 -9.01
CA TYR A 84 0.13 18.26 -8.71
C TYR A 84 -0.79 17.96 -7.53
N VAL A 85 -1.48 16.83 -7.60
CA VAL A 85 -2.43 16.39 -6.57
C VAL A 85 -2.25 14.91 -6.26
N TRP A 86 -2.53 14.52 -5.01
CA TRP A 86 -2.57 13.12 -4.62
C TRP A 86 -3.75 12.41 -5.29
N SER A 87 -3.46 11.43 -6.15
CA SER A 87 -4.44 10.70 -6.94
C SER A 87 -4.22 9.19 -6.91
N TYR A 88 -5.26 8.41 -7.15
CA TYR A 88 -5.12 6.96 -7.33
C TYR A 88 -4.39 6.57 -8.62
N SER A 89 -4.30 7.47 -9.61
CA SER A 89 -3.62 7.24 -10.88
C SER A 89 -2.23 7.89 -10.88
N ARG A 90 -1.22 7.20 -11.44
CA ARG A 90 0.11 7.79 -11.74
C ARG A 90 0.12 8.63 -13.01
N GLY A 91 -0.85 8.38 -13.91
CA GLY A 91 -0.95 9.09 -15.18
C GLY A 91 -1.53 10.49 -14.98
N PRO A 92 -1.16 11.47 -15.82
CA PRO A 92 -1.61 12.85 -15.63
C PRO A 92 -3.13 12.95 -15.67
N LEU A 93 -3.68 13.88 -14.86
CA LEU A 93 -5.11 14.08 -14.73
C LEU A 93 -5.60 15.11 -15.74
N ASN A 94 -6.61 14.76 -16.53
CA ASN A 94 -7.18 15.68 -17.52
C ASN A 94 -7.80 16.95 -16.90
N HIS A 95 -8.26 16.87 -15.64
CA HIS A 95 -8.93 17.95 -14.93
C HIS A 95 -8.49 17.98 -13.47
N ASP A 96 -8.37 19.19 -12.91
CA ASP A 96 -8.07 19.39 -11.50
C ASP A 96 -9.26 18.96 -10.63
N PRO A 97 -9.09 17.99 -9.71
CA PRO A 97 -10.14 17.59 -8.79
C PRO A 97 -10.65 18.74 -7.89
N ASN A 98 -9.84 19.75 -7.61
CA ASN A 98 -10.22 20.85 -6.72
C ASN A 98 -11.04 21.95 -7.43
N THR A 99 -11.18 21.91 -8.76
CA THR A 99 -11.89 22.94 -9.54
C THR A 99 -13.25 22.48 -10.06
N ARG A 100 -13.80 21.38 -9.53
CA ARG A 100 -15.04 20.75 -10.04
C ARG A 100 -16.31 21.57 -9.85
N GLY A 101 -16.30 22.60 -9.00
CA GLY A 101 -17.44 23.50 -8.79
C GLY A 101 -18.62 22.88 -8.05
N TYR A 102 -18.43 21.72 -7.42
CA TYR A 102 -19.41 21.06 -6.57
C TYR A 102 -18.71 20.37 -5.39
N THR A 103 -19.47 20.02 -4.35
CA THR A 103 -18.97 19.30 -3.17
C THR A 103 -19.75 18.00 -2.99
N CYS A 104 -19.10 16.96 -2.48
CA CYS A 104 -19.74 15.70 -2.12
C CYS A 104 -19.68 15.47 -0.61
N ASP A 105 -20.78 14.98 -0.06
CA ASP A 105 -20.89 14.47 1.31
C ASP A 105 -21.63 13.11 1.31
N ASP A 106 -21.97 12.61 2.50
CA ASP A 106 -22.64 11.32 2.68
C ASP A 106 -24.02 11.23 2.00
N ASN A 107 -24.67 12.37 1.72
CA ASN A 107 -25.99 12.44 1.09
C ASN A 107 -25.91 12.60 -0.44
N GLY A 108 -24.71 12.82 -1.00
CA GLY A 108 -24.49 12.97 -2.43
C GLY A 108 -23.61 14.16 -2.78
N CYS A 109 -23.58 14.48 -4.08
CA CYS A 109 -22.82 15.61 -4.60
C CYS A 109 -23.77 16.73 -5.02
N HIS A 110 -23.48 17.95 -4.58
CA HIS A 110 -24.33 19.11 -4.76
C HIS A 110 -23.54 20.32 -5.28
N PHE A 111 -24.18 21.06 -6.18
CA PHE A 111 -23.71 22.39 -6.60
C PHE A 111 -23.90 23.41 -5.46
N PRO A 112 -23.25 24.59 -5.53
CA PRO A 112 -23.42 25.66 -4.56
C PRO A 112 -24.86 26.18 -4.42
N ASP A 113 -25.71 25.96 -5.43
CA ASP A 113 -27.14 26.29 -5.40
C ASP A 113 -28.01 25.21 -4.72
N GLY A 114 -27.39 24.12 -4.26
CA GLY A 114 -28.03 22.97 -3.60
C GLY A 114 -28.56 21.90 -4.55
N SER A 115 -28.57 22.14 -5.87
CA SER A 115 -29.02 21.15 -6.83
C SER A 115 -28.07 19.94 -6.89
N ALA A 116 -28.63 18.76 -7.14
CA ALA A 116 -27.84 17.52 -7.21
C ALA A 116 -26.99 17.47 -8.49
N VAL A 117 -25.74 17.05 -8.36
CA VAL A 117 -24.81 16.92 -9.50
C VAL A 117 -25.14 15.65 -10.28
N PRO A 118 -25.44 15.74 -11.59
CA PRO A 118 -25.66 14.57 -12.42
C PRO A 118 -24.46 13.62 -12.46
N GLY A 119 -24.71 12.31 -12.46
CA GLY A 119 -23.68 11.26 -12.44
C GLY A 119 -22.57 11.40 -13.48
N TYR A 120 -22.89 11.91 -14.68
CA TYR A 120 -21.95 12.07 -15.79
C TYR A 120 -21.04 13.31 -15.66
N GLN A 121 -21.36 14.24 -14.75
CA GLN A 121 -20.52 15.41 -14.45
C GLN A 121 -19.63 15.19 -13.23
N ARG A 122 -19.84 14.08 -12.52
CA ARG A 122 -19.06 13.70 -11.34
C ARG A 122 -17.75 13.08 -11.77
N CYS A 123 -16.71 13.28 -10.96
CA CYS A 123 -15.42 12.66 -11.19
C CYS A 123 -15.43 11.16 -10.80
N GLY A 124 -16.25 10.78 -9.81
CA GLY A 124 -16.37 9.38 -9.38
C GLY A 124 -15.17 8.88 -8.58
N ILE A 125 -14.84 7.60 -8.76
CA ILE A 125 -13.88 6.88 -7.90
C ILE A 125 -12.51 7.55 -7.87
N LEU A 126 -12.04 8.08 -9.00
CA LEU A 126 -10.74 8.75 -9.11
C LEU A 126 -10.59 9.90 -8.12
N CYS A 127 -11.69 10.53 -7.76
CA CYS A 127 -11.75 11.67 -6.86
C CYS A 127 -12.24 11.33 -5.44
N GLY A 128 -12.42 10.04 -5.14
CA GLY A 128 -12.95 9.59 -3.85
C GLY A 128 -14.46 9.79 -3.69
N GLU A 129 -15.16 10.04 -4.80
CA GLU A 129 -16.62 10.21 -4.79
C GLU A 129 -17.32 8.85 -5.01
N PRO A 130 -18.61 8.73 -4.68
CA PRO A 130 -19.40 7.56 -5.05
C PRO A 130 -19.27 7.24 -6.55
N PRO A 131 -19.24 5.96 -6.97
CA PRO A 131 -19.05 5.60 -8.37
C PRO A 131 -20.01 6.32 -9.34
N THR A 132 -19.50 6.76 -10.48
CA THR A 132 -20.32 7.23 -11.59
C THR A 132 -21.00 6.05 -12.30
N SER A 133 -21.97 6.34 -13.17
CA SER A 133 -22.57 5.32 -14.02
C SER A 133 -21.54 4.65 -14.96
N GLY A 134 -20.46 5.34 -15.33
CA GLY A 134 -19.36 4.77 -16.13
C GLY A 134 -18.50 3.80 -15.32
N ASP A 135 -18.20 4.15 -14.06
CA ASP A 135 -17.45 3.28 -13.14
C ASP A 135 -18.18 1.96 -12.87
N ILE A 136 -19.52 2.04 -12.74
CA ILE A 136 -20.37 0.87 -12.51
C ILE A 136 -20.46 0.01 -13.77
N GLN A 137 -20.80 0.61 -14.92
CA GLN A 137 -21.02 -0.14 -16.16
C GLN A 137 -19.76 -0.78 -16.74
N SER A 138 -18.60 -0.17 -16.51
CA SER A 138 -17.32 -0.77 -16.89
C SER A 138 -16.96 -1.97 -15.99
N GLY A 139 -17.36 -1.95 -14.71
CA GLY A 139 -16.89 -2.89 -13.69
C GLY A 139 -15.68 -2.36 -12.90
N LEU A 140 -15.27 -1.12 -13.14
CA LEU A 140 -14.22 -0.43 -12.38
C LEU A 140 -14.58 -0.37 -10.89
N ALA A 141 -15.84 -0.06 -10.57
CA ALA A 141 -16.33 0.05 -9.20
C ALA A 141 -16.18 -1.25 -8.41
N ASP A 142 -16.61 -2.37 -8.99
CA ASP A 142 -16.53 -3.68 -8.34
C ASP A 142 -15.07 -4.10 -8.11
N CYS A 143 -14.21 -3.88 -9.11
CA CYS A 143 -12.78 -4.15 -9.00
C CYS A 143 -12.12 -3.33 -7.87
N PHE A 144 -12.40 -2.03 -7.82
CA PHE A 144 -11.81 -1.12 -6.84
C PHE A 144 -12.31 -1.42 -5.43
N ASN A 145 -13.61 -1.71 -5.27
CA ASN A 145 -14.24 -2.07 -4.00
C ASN A 145 -13.76 -3.42 -3.45
N ALA A 146 -13.34 -4.34 -4.32
CA ALA A 146 -12.68 -5.59 -3.92
C ALA A 146 -11.26 -5.39 -3.33
N GLY A 147 -10.76 -4.14 -3.29
CA GLY A 147 -9.45 -3.80 -2.74
C GLY A 147 -8.31 -3.84 -3.76
N THR A 148 -8.63 -4.06 -5.04
CA THR A 148 -7.64 -4.00 -6.12
C THR A 148 -7.18 -2.55 -6.32
N PRO A 149 -5.86 -2.30 -6.56
CA PRO A 149 -5.37 -0.95 -6.87
C PRO A 149 -6.06 -0.38 -8.12
N PHE A 150 -6.33 0.94 -8.11
CA PHE A 150 -7.07 1.62 -9.18
C PHE A 150 -6.47 1.38 -10.57
N GLU A 151 -5.14 1.48 -10.71
CA GLU A 151 -4.45 1.29 -11.99
C GLU A 151 -4.59 -0.13 -12.57
N GLU A 152 -4.69 -1.14 -11.69
CA GLU A 152 -4.96 -2.51 -12.09
C GLU A 152 -6.40 -2.67 -12.57
N CYS A 153 -7.35 -1.98 -11.94
CA CYS A 153 -8.73 -1.94 -12.38
C CYS A 153 -8.87 -1.23 -13.73
N GLU A 154 -8.31 -0.03 -13.89
CA GLU A 154 -8.34 0.72 -15.16
C GLU A 154 -7.75 -0.09 -16.32
N ARG A 155 -6.63 -0.77 -16.10
CA ARG A 155 -5.97 -1.59 -17.13
C ARG A 155 -6.83 -2.76 -17.60
N ARG A 156 -7.75 -3.28 -16.78
CA ARG A 156 -8.69 -4.34 -17.18
C ARG A 156 -9.84 -3.83 -18.05
N MET A 157 -10.12 -2.53 -18.01
CA MET A 157 -11.25 -1.91 -18.70
C MET A 157 -10.89 -1.38 -20.09
N ARG A 158 -9.60 -1.30 -20.42
CA ARG A 158 -9.08 -0.90 -21.73
C ARG A 158 -8.82 -2.13 -22.60
#